data_AF-A0A239QTF9-F1
#
_entry.id   AF-A0A239QTF9-F1
#
_cell.length_a   1.000
_cell.length_b   1.000
_cell.length_c   1.000
_cell.angle_alpha   90.00
_cell.angle_beta   90.00
_cell.angle_gamma   90.00
#
_symmetry.space_group_name_H-M   'P 1'
#
loop_
_entity.id
_entity.type
_entity.pdbx_description
1 polymer ?
#
loop_
_entity_poly.entity_id
_entity_poly.type
_entity_poly.pdbx_seq_one_letter_code
_entity_poly.pdbx_strand_id
1 'polypeptide(L)'
;MFMTTSHTVEGHPITNYLGLVSGEAVAGINMFKDIGAGFRNLVGGRSQGYEDELIKARESALAEMGQRAQQMGATGVVGIQLDYSSIGDGNMLLVACTGTAVTF
;
A
#
# COMPACT_ATOMS: atom_id res chain seq x y z
N MET A 1 14.79 5.16 -0.33
CA MET A 1 14.00 5.50 0.88
C MET A 1 13.71 4.19 1.61
N PHE A 2 14.05 4.08 2.89
CA PHE A 2 13.70 2.89 3.67
C PHE A 2 12.18 2.85 3.90
N MET A 3 11.55 1.70 3.72
CA MET A 3 10.15 1.49 4.05
C MET A 3 10.04 0.14 4.73
N THR A 4 9.56 0.12 5.97
CA THR A 4 9.49 -1.12 6.75
C THR A 4 8.29 -1.13 7.68
N THR A 5 7.77 -2.34 7.92
CA THR A 5 6.76 -2.59 8.94
C THR A 5 7.37 -2.65 10.34
N SER A 6 8.70 -2.81 10.47
CA SER A 6 9.41 -2.71 11.75
C SER A 6 9.47 -1.26 12.25
N HIS A 7 9.61 -1.07 13.56
CA HIS A 7 9.74 0.27 14.16
C HIS A 7 11.14 0.89 14.02
N THR A 8 12.14 0.08 13.68
CA THR A 8 13.55 0.47 13.53
C THR A 8 14.18 -0.21 12.32
N VAL A 9 15.29 0.35 11.83
CA VAL A 9 16.14 -0.26 10.79
C VAL A 9 17.51 -0.54 11.41
N GLU A 10 17.95 -1.80 11.38
CA GLU A 10 19.24 -2.19 11.97
C GLU A 10 20.40 -1.48 11.25
N GLY A 11 21.39 -1.03 12.02
CA GLY A 11 22.53 -0.25 11.51
C GLY A 11 22.21 1.18 11.08
N HIS A 12 20.95 1.62 11.17
CA HIS A 12 20.50 2.96 10.79
C HIS A 12 19.68 3.58 11.94
N PRO A 13 20.32 4.28 12.89
CA PRO A 13 19.59 4.94 13.98
C PRO A 13 18.73 6.08 13.45
N ILE A 14 17.51 6.23 13.96
CA ILE A 14 16.62 7.34 13.61
C ILE A 14 17.15 8.63 14.26
N THR A 15 17.38 9.67 13.45
CA THR A 15 17.82 10.99 13.89
C THR A 15 16.67 11.97 14.11
N ASN A 16 15.60 11.90 13.32
CA ASN A 16 14.41 12.75 13.51
C ASN A 16 13.12 11.99 13.16
N TYR A 17 12.05 12.32 13.88
CA TYR A 17 10.69 11.92 13.56
C TYR A 17 9.95 13.11 12.94
N LEU A 18 9.47 12.95 11.71
CA LEU A 18 8.82 14.00 10.94
C LEU A 18 7.29 13.95 11.03
N GLY A 19 6.76 12.95 11.75
CA GLY A 19 5.34 12.76 11.98
C GLY A 19 4.73 11.63 11.15
N LEU A 20 3.41 11.54 11.22
CA LEU A 20 2.63 10.52 10.54
C LEU A 20 2.56 10.81 9.03
N VAL A 21 2.65 9.75 8.22
CA VAL A 21 2.45 9.79 6.77
C VAL A 21 1.55 8.63 6.36
N SER A 22 0.67 8.90 5.41
CA SER A 22 -0.27 7.91 4.86
C SER A 22 -0.29 7.96 3.35
N GLY A 23 -0.75 6.89 2.71
CA GLY A 23 -1.02 6.80 1.28
C GLY A 23 -2.23 5.91 1.02
N GLU A 24 -2.97 6.17 -0.06
CA GLU A 24 -4.26 5.56 -0.31
C GLU A 24 -4.43 5.20 -1.79
N ALA A 25 -5.01 4.03 -2.07
CA ALA A 25 -5.38 3.62 -3.42
C ALA A 25 -6.75 2.96 -3.43
N VAL A 26 -7.58 3.30 -4.41
CA VAL A 26 -8.91 2.71 -4.60
C VAL A 26 -8.94 1.96 -5.93
N ALA A 27 -9.23 0.66 -5.87
CA ALA A 27 -9.51 -0.18 -7.04
C ALA A 27 -11.02 -0.34 -7.22
N GLY A 28 -11.53 -0.05 -8.42
CA GLY A 28 -12.97 0.07 -8.69
C GLY A 28 -13.61 -1.09 -9.46
N ILE A 29 -14.96 -1.09 -9.49
CA ILE A 29 -15.84 -2.12 -10.11
C ILE A 29 -15.45 -2.52 -11.53
N ASN A 30 -15.04 -1.58 -12.38
CA ASN A 30 -14.71 -1.90 -13.77
C ASN A 30 -13.52 -2.87 -13.86
N MET A 31 -12.56 -2.77 -12.93
CA MET A 31 -11.44 -3.72 -12.83
C MET A 31 -11.93 -5.11 -12.40
N PHE A 32 -12.87 -5.18 -11.44
CA PHE A 32 -13.48 -6.45 -11.04
C PHE A 32 -14.32 -7.12 -12.14
N LYS A 33 -15.01 -6.31 -12.97
CA LYS A 33 -15.76 -6.80 -14.14
C LYS A 33 -14.84 -7.40 -15.21
N ASP A 34 -13.70 -6.77 -15.48
CA ASP A 34 -12.72 -7.29 -16.44
C ASP A 34 -12.13 -8.63 -15.97
N ILE A 35 -11.96 -8.81 -14.65
CA ILE A 35 -11.53 -10.10 -14.08
C ILE A 35 -12.64 -11.15 -14.15
N GLY A 36 -13.91 -10.76 -13.93
CA GLY A 36 -15.10 -11.61 -14.06
C GLY A 36 -15.31 -12.14 -15.49
N ALA A 37 -15.02 -11.33 -16.52
CA ALA A 37 -15.06 -11.75 -17.91
C ALA A 37 -13.91 -12.72 -18.28
N GLY A 38 -12.82 -12.74 -17.50
CA GLY A 38 -11.61 -13.54 -17.69
C GLY A 38 -11.52 -14.81 -16.84
N PHE A 39 -12.62 -15.29 -16.24
CA PHE A 39 -12.72 -16.43 -15.29
C PHE A 39 -12.31 -17.82 -15.82
N ARG A 40 -11.45 -17.88 -16.85
CA ARG A 40 -10.82 -19.11 -17.33
C ARG A 40 -9.55 -19.51 -16.54
N ASN A 41 -9.03 -18.64 -15.64
CA ASN A 41 -7.75 -18.86 -14.97
C ASN A 41 -7.85 -19.12 -13.45
N LEU A 42 -8.91 -19.76 -12.97
CA LEU A 42 -8.95 -20.33 -11.62
C LEU A 42 -8.17 -21.65 -11.59
N VAL A 43 -6.84 -21.58 -11.49
CA VAL A 43 -5.99 -22.76 -11.26
C VAL A 43 -5.51 -22.74 -9.82
N GLY A 44 -5.93 -23.72 -9.01
CA GLY A 44 -5.42 -23.91 -7.64
C GLY A 44 -6.03 -23.01 -6.56
N GLY A 45 -7.20 -22.40 -6.79
CA GLY A 45 -7.92 -21.61 -5.77
C GLY A 45 -7.46 -20.16 -5.62
N ARG A 46 -6.47 -19.73 -6.42
CA ARG A 46 -6.02 -18.33 -6.53
C ARG A 46 -6.66 -17.66 -7.73
N SER A 47 -7.00 -16.38 -7.60
CA SER A 47 -7.57 -15.59 -8.68
C SER A 47 -6.55 -14.57 -9.15
N GLN A 48 -5.73 -14.96 -10.13
CA GLN A 48 -4.57 -14.17 -10.59
C GLN A 48 -4.93 -12.71 -10.86
N GLY A 49 -6.06 -12.45 -11.55
CA GLY A 49 -6.49 -11.08 -11.83
C GLY A 49 -6.83 -10.26 -10.59
N TYR A 50 -7.44 -10.86 -9.56
CA TYR A 50 -7.70 -10.15 -8.29
C TYR A 50 -6.40 -9.86 -7.53
N GLU A 51 -5.47 -10.82 -7.55
CA GLU A 51 -4.18 -10.68 -6.88
C GLU A 51 -3.32 -9.59 -7.53
N ASP A 52 -3.29 -9.53 -8.86
CA ASP A 52 -2.56 -8.51 -9.60
C ASP A 52 -3.09 -7.10 -9.28
N GLU A 53 -4.42 -6.93 -9.17
CA GLU A 53 -5.00 -5.64 -8.79
C GLU A 53 -4.76 -5.28 -7.33
N LEU A 54 -4.77 -6.26 -6.43
CA LEU A 54 -4.38 -6.06 -5.03
C LEU A 54 -2.92 -5.61 -4.89
N ILE A 55 -2.03 -6.15 -5.72
CA ILE A 55 -0.61 -5.75 -5.77
C ILE A 55 -0.50 -4.32 -6.27
N LYS A 56 -1.12 -3.98 -7.41
CA LYS A 56 -1.08 -2.62 -7.98
C LYS A 56 -1.62 -1.56 -7.02
N ALA A 57 -2.74 -1.84 -6.35
CA ALA A 57 -3.32 -0.92 -5.38
C ALA A 57 -2.36 -0.70 -4.18
N ARG A 58 -1.76 -1.78 -3.66
CA ARG A 58 -0.76 -1.69 -2.57
C ARG A 58 0.46 -0.89 -2.98
N GLU A 59 1.02 -1.18 -4.16
CA GLU A 59 2.19 -0.46 -4.69
C GLU A 59 1.87 1.02 -4.90
N SER A 60 0.68 1.35 -5.37
CA SER A 60 0.23 2.74 -5.55
C SER A 60 0.13 3.48 -4.23
N ALA A 61 -0.49 2.87 -3.21
CA ALA A 61 -0.60 3.46 -1.86
C ALA A 61 0.79 3.66 -1.23
N LEU A 62 1.68 2.67 -1.32
CA LEU A 62 3.06 2.78 -0.82
C LEU A 62 3.88 3.82 -1.57
N ALA A 63 3.72 3.93 -2.90
CA ALA A 63 4.40 4.94 -3.70
C ALA A 63 3.96 6.35 -3.30
N GLU A 64 2.66 6.56 -3.11
CA GLU A 64 2.12 7.84 -2.63
C GLU A 64 2.63 8.19 -1.22
N MET A 65 2.59 7.23 -0.28
CA MET A 65 3.18 7.41 1.05
C MET A 65 4.65 7.82 0.95
N GLY A 66 5.43 7.14 0.11
CA GLY A 66 6.84 7.44 -0.12
C GLY A 66 7.05 8.84 -0.68
N GLN A 67 6.25 9.26 -1.67
CA GLN A 67 6.31 10.61 -2.23
C GLN A 67 5.98 11.68 -1.18
N ARG A 68 4.91 11.49 -0.39
CA ARG A 68 4.55 12.40 0.71
C ARG A 68 5.66 12.46 1.76
N ALA A 69 6.25 11.33 2.13
CA ALA A 69 7.38 11.28 3.05
C ALA A 69 8.62 12.02 2.50
N GLN A 70 8.90 11.91 1.19
CA GLN A 70 9.99 12.65 0.55
C GLN A 70 9.76 14.16 0.61
N GLN A 71 8.52 14.61 0.41
CA GLN A 71 8.16 16.04 0.53
C GLN A 71 8.35 16.58 1.96
N MET A 72 8.26 15.71 2.97
CA MET A 72 8.58 16.05 4.36
C MET A 72 10.09 16.08 4.65
N GLY A 73 10.93 15.66 3.71
CA GLY A 73 12.38 15.51 3.91
C GLY A 73 12.79 14.18 4.55
N ALA A 74 11.90 13.19 4.58
CA ALA A 74 12.19 11.88 5.16
C ALA A 74 13.18 11.07 4.30
N THR A 75 14.03 10.29 4.97
CA THR A 75 14.86 9.27 4.31
C THR A 75 14.30 7.86 4.48
N GLY A 76 13.28 7.69 5.33
CA GLY A 76 12.45 6.50 5.38
C GLY A 76 11.10 6.65 6.08
N VAL A 77 10.36 5.55 6.07
CA VAL A 77 9.09 5.36 6.78
C VAL A 77 9.17 4.04 7.55
N VAL A 78 8.91 4.09 8.86
CA VAL A 78 8.93 2.94 9.77
C VAL A 78 7.55 2.68 10.34
N GLY A 79 7.35 1.47 10.87
CA GLY A 79 6.09 1.06 11.49
C GLY A 79 4.92 1.10 10.52
N ILE A 80 5.16 0.76 9.25
CA ILE A 80 4.11 0.76 8.23
C ILE A 80 3.05 -0.29 8.57
N GLN A 81 1.79 0.15 8.59
CA GLN A 81 0.60 -0.69 8.62
C GLN A 81 -0.14 -0.57 7.29
N LEU A 82 -0.67 -1.70 6.80
CA LEU A 82 -1.48 -1.79 5.59
C LEU A 82 -2.88 -2.26 5.98
N ASP A 83 -3.90 -1.54 5.52
CA ASP A 83 -5.30 -1.84 5.77
C ASP A 83 -6.04 -1.99 4.44
N TYR A 84 -6.83 -3.05 4.33
CA TYR A 84 -7.66 -3.37 3.17
C TYR A 84 -9.12 -3.29 3.58
N SER A 85 -9.92 -2.53 2.85
CA SER A 85 -11.34 -2.37 3.16
C SER A 85 -12.17 -2.36 1.89
N SER A 86 -13.26 -3.11 1.89
CA SER A 86 -14.24 -3.02 0.81
C SER A 86 -15.20 -1.86 1.09
N ILE A 87 -15.43 -1.02 0.08
CA ILE A 87 -16.30 0.16 0.17
C ILE A 87 -17.31 0.17 -0.99
N GLY A 88 -18.42 0.88 -0.80
CA GLY A 88 -19.49 1.02 -1.80
C GLY A 88 -20.15 -0.32 -2.16
N ASP A 89 -20.74 -1.02 -1.19
CA ASP A 89 -21.47 -2.29 -1.37
C ASP A 89 -20.64 -3.48 -1.91
N GLY A 90 -19.35 -3.57 -1.56
CA GLY A 90 -18.51 -4.71 -1.94
C GLY A 90 -17.74 -4.54 -3.26
N ASN A 91 -17.93 -3.39 -3.89
CA ASN A 91 -17.64 -3.17 -5.31
C ASN A 91 -16.35 -2.39 -5.56
N MET A 92 -15.81 -1.78 -4.51
CA MET A 92 -14.52 -1.12 -4.52
C MET A 92 -13.65 -1.67 -3.40
N LEU A 93 -12.34 -1.67 -3.63
CA LEU A 93 -11.35 -2.01 -2.64
C LEU A 93 -10.48 -0.79 -2.36
N LEU A 94 -10.51 -0.32 -1.12
CA LEU A 94 -9.57 0.65 -0.57
C LEU A 94 -8.37 -0.09 0.00
N VAL A 95 -7.18 0.35 -0.38
CA VAL A 95 -5.91 0.02 0.27
C VAL A 95 -5.36 1.30 0.87
N ALA A 96 -5.23 1.32 2.19
CA ALA A 96 -4.62 2.42 2.92
C ALA A 96 -3.32 1.93 3.56
N CYS A 97 -2.33 2.80 3.65
CA CYS A 97 -1.13 2.57 4.42
C CYS A 97 -0.86 3.75 5.33
N THR A 98 -0.37 3.49 6.54
CA THR A 98 0.04 4.52 7.49
C THR A 98 1.37 4.13 8.13
N GLY A 99 2.23 5.11 8.40
CA GLY A 99 3.52 4.91 9.05
C GLY A 99 4.07 6.21 9.62
N THR A 100 5.31 6.16 10.10
CA THR A 100 6.01 7.34 10.63
C THR A 100 7.18 7.72 9.71
N ALA A 101 7.14 8.94 9.18
CA ALA A 101 8.23 9.50 8.38
C ALA A 101 9.41 9.85 9.28
N VAL A 102 10.61 9.42 8.91
CA VAL A 102 11.83 9.58 9.70
C VAL A 102 13.03 9.97 8.84
N THR A 103 14.03 10.58 9.48
CA THR A 103 15.39 10.61 8.96
C THR A 103 16.24 9.64 9.74
N PHE A 104 17.13 8.93 9.04
CA PHE A 104 18.25 8.20 9.61
C PHE A 104 19.48 9.09 9.52
#